data_AF-A0AAD5M5B9-F1
#
_entry.id   AF-A0AAD5M5B9-F1
#
_cell.length_a   1.000
_cell.length_b   1.000
_cell.length_c   1.000
_cell.angle_alpha   90.00
_cell.angle_beta   90.00
_cell.angle_gamma   90.00
#
_symmetry.space_group_name_H-M   'P 1'
#
loop_
_entity.id
_entity.type
_entity.pdbx_description
1 polymer ?
#
loop_
_entity_poly.entity_id
_entity_poly.type
_entity_poly.pdbx_seq_one_letter_code
_entity_poly.pdbx_strand_id
1 'polypeptide(L)'
;MTTAADSLFERILNEPDVFYRHQQCDEPDLSTDQKRTILSDLLTSNKALFLQRYGKYMINEDCALFQGESDPLIGYMIGQMSGDDRILKI
;
A
#
# COMPACT_ATOMS: atom_id res chain seq x y z
N MET A 1 8.24 1.45 -19.34
CA MET A 1 8.95 1.72 -18.07
C MET A 1 7.96 1.42 -16.96
N THR A 2 8.18 0.36 -16.21
CA THR A 2 7.37 -0.01 -15.04
C THR A 2 7.72 0.98 -13.91
N THR A 3 6.72 1.64 -13.33
CA THR A 3 6.94 2.57 -12.21
C THR A 3 7.05 1.80 -10.90
N ALA A 4 7.59 2.41 -9.84
CA ALA A 4 7.66 1.77 -8.52
C ALA A 4 6.28 1.35 -7.99
N ALA A 5 5.24 2.16 -8.26
CA ALA A 5 3.85 1.84 -7.90
C ALA A 5 3.34 0.62 -8.66
N ASP A 6 3.73 0.46 -9.92
CA ASP A 6 3.36 -0.65 -10.77
C ASP A 6 3.86 -1.99 -10.18
N SER A 7 5.13 -2.06 -9.79
CA SER A 7 5.71 -3.25 -9.15
C SER A 7 5.09 -3.57 -7.80
N LEU A 8 4.75 -2.55 -7.00
CA LEU A 8 4.02 -2.74 -5.75
C LEU A 8 2.61 -3.30 -6.00
N PHE A 9 1.89 -2.76 -6.98
CA PHE A 9 0.54 -3.23 -7.29
C PHE A 9 0.55 -4.67 -7.80
N GLU A 10 1.51 -5.04 -8.65
CA GLU A 10 1.66 -6.44 -9.07
C GLU A 10 1.90 -7.37 -7.88
N ARG A 11 2.72 -6.99 -6.89
CA ARG A 11 2.88 -7.79 -5.67
C ARG A 11 1.56 -7.96 -4.92
N ILE A 12 0.81 -6.87 -4.72
CA ILE A 12 -0.49 -6.93 -4.03
C ILE A 12 -1.51 -7.77 -4.81
N LEU A 13 -1.54 -7.66 -6.14
CA LEU A 13 -2.48 -8.38 -7.00
C LEU A 13 -2.21 -9.90 -7.06
N ASN A 14 -0.96 -10.32 -6.84
CA ASN A 14 -0.59 -11.73 -6.79
C ASN A 14 -0.94 -12.41 -5.46
N GLU A 15 -1.33 -11.64 -4.45
CA GLU A 15 -1.72 -12.17 -3.14
C GLU A 15 -3.21 -12.58 -3.16
N PRO A 16 -3.54 -13.85 -2.82
CA PRO A 16 -4.88 -14.40 -3.03
C PRO A 16 -5.95 -13.78 -2.12
N ASP A 17 -5.58 -13.39 -0.90
CA ASP A 17 -6.51 -12.94 0.15
C ASP A 17 -6.37 -11.44 0.46
N VAL A 18 -6.26 -10.61 -0.58
CA VAL A 18 -6.23 -9.16 -0.42
C VAL A 18 -7.64 -8.58 -0.39
N PHE A 19 -7.92 -7.83 0.68
CA PHE A 19 -9.12 -7.02 0.77
C PHE A 19 -8.96 -5.69 0.02
N TYR A 20 -9.81 -5.45 -0.98
CA TYR A 20 -9.84 -4.20 -1.75
C TYR A 20 -10.97 -3.27 -1.29
N ARG A 21 -12.19 -3.81 -1.21
CA ARG A 21 -13.39 -3.12 -0.73
C ARG A 21 -14.43 -4.13 -0.27
N HIS A 22 -15.45 -3.65 0.43
CA HIS A 22 -16.66 -4.43 0.63
C HIS A 22 -17.38 -4.62 -0.72
N GLN A 23 -17.73 -5.85 -1.04
CA GLN A 23 -18.58 -6.21 -2.18
C GLN A 23 -19.90 -6.78 -1.65
N GLN A 24 -21.01 -6.43 -2.30
CA GLN A 24 -22.30 -7.04 -2.02
C GLN A 24 -22.34 -8.48 -2.53
N CYS A 25 -23.25 -9.30 -1.98
CA CYS A 25 -23.39 -10.72 -2.33
C CYS A 25 -23.65 -10.94 -3.83
N ASP A 26 -24.35 -10.01 -4.49
CA ASP A 26 -24.72 -10.09 -5.90
C ASP A 26 -23.73 -9.36 -6.84
N GLU A 27 -22.68 -8.75 -6.30
CA GLU A 27 -21.65 -8.12 -7.14
C GLU A 27 -20.70 -9.17 -7.72
N PRO A 28 -20.32 -9.06 -9.00
CA PRO A 28 -19.28 -9.90 -9.57
C PRO A 28 -17.93 -9.62 -8.89
N ASP A 29 -17.04 -10.61 -8.93
CA ASP A 29 -15.65 -10.44 -8.48
C ASP A 29 -14.95 -9.27 -9.17
N LEU A 30 -14.07 -8.59 -8.43
CA LEU A 30 -13.27 -7.51 -8.99
C LEU A 30 -12.31 -8.06 -10.03
N SER A 31 -12.36 -7.49 -11.23
CA SER A 31 -11.32 -7.67 -12.23
C SER A 31 -9.99 -7.08 -11.76
N THR A 32 -8.88 -7.56 -12.33
CA THR A 32 -7.54 -7.04 -12.03
C THR A 32 -7.43 -5.54 -12.27
N ASP A 33 -8.08 -5.02 -13.32
CA ASP A 33 -8.08 -3.59 -13.66
C ASP A 33 -8.81 -2.75 -12.59
N GLN A 34 -9.95 -3.24 -12.09
CA GLN A 34 -10.68 -2.60 -10.99
C GLN A 34 -9.88 -2.62 -9.70
N LYS A 35 -9.23 -3.74 -9.36
CA LYS A 35 -8.33 -3.85 -8.19
C LYS A 35 -7.20 -2.83 -8.29
N ARG A 36 -6.55 -2.73 -9.45
CA ARG A 36 -5.47 -1.77 -9.71
C ARG A 36 -5.93 -0.32 -9.56
N THR A 37 -7.13 -0.01 -10.07
CA THR A 37 -7.75 1.32 -9.92
C THR A 37 -7.95 1.67 -8.45
N ILE A 38 -8.49 0.73 -7.65
CA ILE A 38 -8.67 0.94 -6.20
C ILE A 38 -7.33 1.22 -5.49
N LEU A 39 -6.27 0.47 -5.83
CA LEU A 39 -4.94 0.70 -5.26
C LEU A 39 -4.39 2.08 -5.64
N SER A 40 -4.49 2.45 -6.91
CA SER A 40 -4.03 3.74 -7.43
C SER A 40 -4.76 4.92 -6.78
N ASP A 41 -6.09 4.83 -6.70
CA ASP A 41 -6.93 5.87 -6.11
C ASP A 41 -6.62 6.03 -4.63
N LEU A 42 -6.45 4.93 -3.88
CA LEU A 42 -6.15 5.00 -2.47
C LEU A 42 -4.73 5.52 -2.20
N LEU A 43 -3.73 5.09 -2.98
CA LEU A 43 -2.36 5.59 -2.88
C LEU A 43 -2.29 7.11 -3.13
N THR A 44 -3.17 7.63 -3.98
CA THR A 44 -3.20 9.07 -4.30
C THR A 44 -4.01 9.87 -3.28
N SER A 45 -5.21 9.39 -2.92
CA SER A 45 -6.17 10.13 -2.10
C SER A 45 -5.92 10.02 -0.59
N ASN A 46 -5.43 8.88 -0.11
CA ASN A 46 -5.20 8.65 1.31
C ASN A 46 -4.05 7.66 1.54
N LYS A 47 -2.82 8.19 1.47
CA LYS A 47 -1.57 7.44 1.66
C LYS A 47 -1.47 6.73 3.01
N ALA A 48 -1.96 7.34 4.09
CA ALA A 48 -1.96 6.72 5.42
C ALA A 48 -2.84 5.46 5.45
N LEU A 49 -4.05 5.53 4.89
CA LEU A 49 -4.94 4.37 4.78
C LEU A 49 -4.38 3.31 3.82
N PHE A 50 -3.73 3.73 2.73
CA PHE A 50 -3.02 2.82 1.84
C PHE A 50 -1.94 2.04 2.61
N LEU A 51 -1.07 2.73 3.34
CA LEU A 51 -0.01 2.12 4.14
C LEU A 51 -0.57 1.19 5.22
N GLN A 52 -1.68 1.57 5.85
CA GLN A 52 -2.33 0.73 6.88
C GLN A 52 -2.82 -0.61 6.30
N ARG A 53 -3.36 -0.59 5.08
CA ARG A 53 -3.94 -1.79 4.45
C ARG A 53 -2.92 -2.63 3.71
N TYR A 54 -2.03 -1.98 2.99
CA TYR A 54 -1.17 -2.61 1.98
C TYR A 54 0.32 -2.48 2.28
N GLY A 55 0.71 -1.73 3.30
CA GLY A 55 2.11 -1.53 3.67
C GLY A 55 2.86 -2.83 3.98
N LYS A 56 2.16 -3.87 4.44
CA LYS A 56 2.75 -5.21 4.67
C LYS A 56 3.27 -5.90 3.40
N TYR A 57 2.87 -5.44 2.21
CA TYR A 57 3.33 -5.95 0.92
C TYR A 57 4.46 -5.10 0.31
N MET A 58 4.80 -3.98 0.95
CA MET A 58 5.84 -3.09 0.48
C MET A 58 7.23 -3.62 0.81
N ILE A 59 8.18 -3.29 -0.06
CA ILE A 59 9.61 -3.44 0.17
C ILE A 59 10.25 -2.05 0.34
N ASN A 60 11.52 -2.03 0.75
CA ASN A 60 12.24 -0.79 1.04
C ASN A 60 12.27 0.18 -0.15
N GLU A 61 12.35 -0.32 -1.38
CA GLU A 61 12.33 0.49 -2.60
C GLU A 61 11.00 1.24 -2.80
N ASP A 62 9.88 0.69 -2.30
CA ASP A 62 8.56 1.33 -2.45
C ASP A 62 8.40 2.53 -1.54
N CYS A 63 9.23 2.67 -0.50
CA CYS A 63 9.25 3.83 0.38
C CYS A 63 9.51 5.13 -0.41
N ALA A 64 10.14 5.03 -1.60
CA ALA A 64 10.32 6.14 -2.52
C ALA A 64 8.99 6.78 -2.97
N LEU A 65 7.88 6.03 -3.00
CA LEU A 65 6.55 6.53 -3.37
C LEU A 65 5.98 7.57 -2.39
N PHE A 66 6.57 7.67 -1.20
CA PHE A 66 6.13 8.54 -0.11
C PHE A 66 7.19 9.59 0.24
N GLN A 67 8.26 9.70 -0.55
CA GLN A 67 9.25 10.75 -0.38
C GLN A 67 8.60 12.12 -0.59
N GLY A 68 8.87 13.05 0.33
CA GLY A 68 8.31 14.40 0.30
C GLY A 68 6.95 14.55 0.98
N GLU A 69 6.37 13.46 1.49
CA GLU A 69 5.18 13.55 2.34
C GLU A 69 5.51 14.27 3.66
N SER A 70 4.66 15.22 4.03
CA SER A 70 4.83 16.04 5.23
C SER A 70 4.06 15.51 6.45
N ASP A 71 3.22 14.49 6.25
CA ASP A 71 2.43 13.89 7.32
C ASP A 71 3.34 13.04 8.25
N PRO A 72 3.47 13.40 9.54
CA PRO A 72 4.30 12.65 10.48
C PRO A 72 3.87 11.19 10.66
N LEU A 73 2.58 10.87 10.51
CA LEU A 73 2.07 9.50 10.62
C LEU A 73 2.59 8.66 9.46
N ILE A 74 2.59 9.19 8.23
CA ILE A 74 3.13 8.52 7.06
C ILE A 74 4.62 8.22 7.28
N GLY A 75 5.38 9.21 7.73
CA GLY A 75 6.81 9.04 8.06
C GLY A 75 7.04 7.95 9.12
N TYR A 76 6.25 7.94 10.19
CA TYR A 76 6.31 6.91 11.23
C TYR A 76 5.98 5.51 10.69
N MET A 77 4.93 5.38 9.88
CA MET A 77 4.52 4.11 9.28
C MET A 77 5.60 3.52 8.37
N ILE A 78 6.22 4.36 7.53
CA ILE A 78 7.32 3.95 6.65
C ILE A 78 8.57 3.59 7.47
N GLY A 79 8.86 4.35 8.52
CA GLY A 79 9.97 4.08 9.43
C GLY A 79 9.89 2.70 10.09
N GLN A 80 8.69 2.27 10.50
CA GLN A 80 8.46 0.93 11.04
C GLN A 80 8.71 -0.19 10.00
N MET A 81 8.44 0.07 8.72
CA MET A 81 8.64 -0.90 7.63
C MET A 81 10.12 -1.03 7.25
N SER A 82 10.91 0.03 7.42
CA SER A 82 12.34 0.03 7.10
C SER A 82 13.21 -0.66 8.15
N GLY A 83 12.65 -1.18 9.24
CA GLY A 83 13.38 -1.96 10.24
C GLY A 83 14.37 -1.15 11.07
N ASP A 84 14.13 0.14 11.31
CA ASP A 84 14.90 0.86 12.33
C ASP A 84 14.42 0.42 13.73
N ASP A 85 14.99 -0.70 14.19
CA ASP A 85 14.84 -1.36 15.49
C ASP A 85 15.36 -0.48 16.66
N ARG A 86 15.24 0.84 16.58
CA ARG A 86 15.71 1.78 17.64
C ARG A 86 14.61 2.31 18.53
N ILE A 87 13.34 1.99 18.26
CA ILE A 87 12.23 2.34 19.13
C ILE A 87 11.71 1.07 19.78
N LEU A 88 12.34 0.70 20.91
CA LEU A 88 11.84 -0.09 22.06
C LEU A 88 13.01 -0.84 22.73
N LYS A 89 13.99 -0.09 23.22
CA LYS A 89 14.74 -0.50 24.43
C LYS A 89 14.46 0.55 25.49
N ILE A 90 13.33 0.39 26.16
CA ILE A 90 13.04 1.03 27.45
C ILE A 90 13.07 -0.08 28.50
#